data_AF-A0A6L9J138-F1
#
_entry.id   AF-A0A6L9J138-F1
#
_cell.length_a   1.000
_cell.length_b   1.000
_cell.length_c   1.000
_cell.angle_alpha   90.00
_cell.angle_beta   90.00
_cell.angle_gamma   90.00
#
_symmetry.space_group_name_H-M   'P 1'
#
loop_
_entity.id
_entity.type
_entity.pdbx_description
1 polymer ?
#
loop_
_entity_poly.entity_id
_entity_poly.type
_entity_poly.pdbx_seq_one_letter_code
_entity_poly.pdbx_strand_id
1 'polypeptide(L)'
;MVVYGVILLLMGGSLVLSVVYTARWLHRRFDIPYALLTVGIITYTVALVVQFVLIQFVDRALLGILAINALLVGLAAGFVEETTRLFGYQYLARSTVTKPQALMVGLGHALSDVMYPGLLAIGIALRMFTDAGSTADAGGKFSTAAAEALSGMLLIPMHLALSWLVLQVFLRGEVYWLFVAVFLHTTAEIMAVLIDPDSAWLLTLWRALMALFSLGVLLRLEPPRLKEP
;
A
#
# COMPACT_ATOMS: atom_id res chain seq x y z
N MET A 1 9.30 -27.32 10.49
CA MET A 1 7.87 -26.93 10.36
C MET A 1 7.45 -25.95 11.44
N VAL A 2 7.48 -26.35 12.73
CA VAL A 2 7.03 -25.47 13.84
C VAL A 2 7.76 -24.13 13.88
N VAL A 3 9.09 -24.10 13.74
CA VAL A 3 9.86 -22.83 13.75
C VAL A 3 9.42 -21.89 12.62
N TYR A 4 9.26 -22.39 11.39
CA TYR A 4 8.76 -21.59 10.25
C TYR A 4 7.34 -21.10 10.49
N GLY A 5 6.47 -21.94 11.05
CA GLY A 5 5.12 -21.55 11.42
C GLY A 5 5.11 -20.42 12.46
N VAL A 6 5.92 -20.51 13.52
CA VAL A 6 6.04 -19.46 14.53
C VAL A 6 6.50 -18.14 13.91
N ILE A 7 7.53 -18.18 13.06
CA ILE A 7 8.05 -16.98 12.39
C ILE A 7 6.97 -16.34 11.51
N LEU A 8 6.28 -17.11 10.67
CA LEU A 8 5.22 -16.58 9.80
C LEU A 8 4.04 -16.03 10.59
N LEU A 9 3.66 -16.68 11.70
CA LEU A 9 2.60 -16.18 12.58
C LEU A 9 2.98 -14.82 13.17
N LEU A 10 4.23 -14.66 13.63
CA LEU A 10 4.75 -13.40 14.15
C LEU A 10 4.86 -12.34 13.05
N MET A 11 5.27 -12.71 11.82
CA MET A 11 5.32 -11.78 10.69
C MET A 11 3.93 -11.31 10.30
N GLY A 12 2.97 -12.22 10.08
CA GLY A 12 1.60 -11.88 9.72
C GLY A 12 0.87 -11.09 10.81
N GLY A 13 1.07 -11.46 12.07
CA GLY A 13 0.55 -10.70 13.22
C GLY A 13 1.18 -9.31 13.34
N SER A 14 2.49 -9.19 13.16
CA SER A 14 3.18 -7.90 13.28
C SER A 14 2.80 -6.92 12.17
N LEU A 15 2.48 -7.38 10.96
CA LEU A 15 1.93 -6.54 9.88
C LEU A 15 0.66 -5.80 10.31
N VAL A 16 -0.36 -6.54 10.75
CA VAL A 16 -1.64 -5.95 11.18
C VAL A 16 -1.43 -5.05 12.40
N LEU A 17 -0.64 -5.51 13.38
CA LEU A 17 -0.35 -4.75 14.58
C LEU A 17 0.46 -3.47 14.29
N SER A 18 1.32 -3.45 13.26
CA SER A 18 2.12 -2.28 12.91
C SER A 18 1.23 -1.11 12.47
N VAL A 19 0.16 -1.40 11.73
CA VAL A 19 -0.82 -0.38 11.30
C VAL A 19 -1.59 0.16 12.49
N VAL A 20 -2.11 -0.72 13.35
CA VAL A 20 -2.82 -0.32 14.58
C VAL A 20 -1.92 0.50 15.51
N TYR A 21 -0.66 0.07 15.68
CA TYR A 21 0.31 0.78 16.49
C TYR A 21 0.61 2.17 15.92
N THR A 22 0.86 2.26 14.61
CA THR A 22 1.13 3.54 13.94
C THR A 22 -0.05 4.49 14.03
N ALA A 23 -1.27 3.99 13.85
CA ALA A 23 -2.49 4.78 13.97
C ALA A 23 -2.66 5.31 15.41
N ARG A 24 -2.46 4.45 16.41
CA ARG A 24 -2.53 4.84 17.83
C ARG A 24 -1.44 5.83 18.20
N TRP A 25 -0.23 5.67 17.67
CA TRP A 25 0.87 6.60 17.87
C TRP A 25 0.57 7.96 17.25
N LEU A 26 0.09 8.01 16.00
CA LEU A 26 -0.32 9.25 15.32
C LEU A 26 -1.43 9.96 16.10
N HIS A 27 -2.46 9.23 16.52
CA HIS A 27 -3.57 9.76 17.32
C HIS A 27 -3.06 10.37 18.63
N ARG A 28 -2.24 9.64 19.40
CA ARG A 28 -1.76 10.12 20.70
C ARG A 28 -0.74 11.24 20.61
N ARG A 29 0.12 11.23 19.59
CA ARG A 29 1.24 12.16 19.47
C ARG A 29 0.82 13.52 18.89
N PHE A 30 -0.19 13.51 18.03
CA PHE A 30 -0.60 14.68 17.23
C PHE A 30 -2.09 15.02 17.34
N ASP A 31 -2.83 14.35 18.22
CA ASP A 31 -4.27 14.55 18.46
C ASP A 31 -5.13 14.42 17.19
N ILE A 32 -4.83 13.40 16.39
CA ILE A 32 -5.48 13.17 15.09
C ILE A 32 -6.64 12.21 15.24
N PRO A 33 -7.84 12.49 14.70
CA PRO A 33 -8.98 11.58 14.81
C PRO A 33 -8.78 10.31 13.97
N TYR A 34 -9.18 9.15 14.53
CA TYR A 34 -9.22 7.88 13.79
C TYR A 34 -10.14 7.91 12.57
N ALA A 35 -11.07 8.87 12.49
CA ALA A 35 -11.91 9.07 11.32
C ALA A 35 -11.08 9.23 10.03
N LEU A 36 -9.88 9.81 10.08
CA LEU A 36 -9.00 9.92 8.92
C LEU A 36 -8.46 8.57 8.44
N LEU A 37 -8.25 7.62 9.35
CA LEU A 37 -7.91 6.23 8.99
C LEU A 37 -9.06 5.62 8.18
N THR A 38 -10.30 5.81 8.66
CA THR A 38 -11.51 5.35 7.98
C THR A 38 -11.67 5.98 6.59
N VAL A 39 -11.33 7.27 6.43
CA VAL A 39 -11.32 7.91 5.10
C VAL A 39 -10.36 7.19 4.16
N GLY A 40 -9.16 6.83 4.63
CA GLY A 40 -8.20 6.04 3.86
C GLY A 40 -8.77 4.69 3.42
N ILE A 41 -9.40 3.96 4.35
CA ILE A 41 -10.03 2.65 4.06
C ILE A 41 -11.16 2.79 3.02
N ILE A 42 -12.04 3.78 3.20
CA ILE A 42 -13.17 4.02 2.29
C ILE A 42 -12.66 4.35 0.88
N THR A 43 -11.71 5.26 0.77
CA THR A 43 -11.19 5.70 -0.53
C THR A 43 -10.45 4.59 -1.26
N TYR A 44 -9.63 3.80 -0.56
CA TYR A 44 -9.03 2.60 -1.14
C TYR A 44 -10.10 1.60 -1.62
N THR A 45 -11.11 1.31 -0.79
CA THR A 45 -12.15 0.34 -1.13
C THR A 45 -12.93 0.76 -2.37
N VAL A 46 -13.32 2.04 -2.45
CA VAL A 46 -13.99 2.60 -3.62
C VAL A 46 -13.10 2.50 -4.85
N ALA A 47 -11.81 2.84 -4.72
CA ALA A 47 -10.87 2.75 -5.81
C ALA A 47 -10.70 1.31 -6.33
N LEU A 48 -10.58 0.34 -5.42
CA LEU A 48 -10.49 -1.08 -5.76
C LEU A 48 -11.73 -1.59 -6.51
N VAL A 49 -12.93 -1.18 -6.08
CA VAL A 49 -14.19 -1.53 -6.77
C VAL A 49 -14.20 -0.93 -8.18
N VAL A 50 -13.86 0.35 -8.33
CA VAL A 50 -13.81 1.02 -9.64
C VAL A 50 -12.77 0.36 -10.54
N GLN A 51 -11.58 0.09 -10.04
CA GLN A 51 -10.51 -0.57 -10.78
C GLN A 51 -10.92 -1.97 -11.23
N PHE A 52 -11.51 -2.77 -10.34
CA PHE A 52 -12.03 -4.10 -10.68
C PHE A 52 -13.03 -4.02 -11.84
N VAL A 53 -14.00 -3.11 -11.75
CA VAL A 53 -15.00 -2.90 -12.80
C VAL A 53 -14.34 -2.47 -14.12
N LEU A 54 -13.39 -1.53 -14.09
CA LEU A 54 -12.67 -1.08 -15.29
C LEU A 54 -11.93 -2.22 -16.00
N ILE A 55 -11.23 -3.06 -15.23
CA ILE A 55 -10.47 -4.20 -15.79
C ILE A 55 -11.40 -5.24 -16.42
N GLN A 56 -12.62 -5.45 -15.89
CA GLN A 56 -13.60 -6.37 -16.49
C GLN A 56 -14.06 -5.97 -17.90
N PHE A 57 -13.95 -4.68 -18.26
CA PHE A 57 -14.30 -4.19 -19.60
C PHE A 57 -13.16 -4.28 -20.61
N VAL A 58 -11.95 -4.64 -20.18
CA VAL A 58 -10.81 -4.84 -21.08
C VAL A 58 -10.87 -6.22 -21.71
N ASP A 59 -10.58 -6.29 -23.01
CA ASP A 59 -10.49 -7.55 -23.73
C ASP A 59 -9.42 -8.49 -23.12
N ARG A 60 -9.79 -9.76 -22.87
CA ARG A 60 -8.90 -10.73 -22.22
C ARG A 60 -7.66 -11.06 -23.06
N ALA A 61 -7.73 -10.99 -24.38
CA ALA A 61 -6.57 -11.20 -25.24
C ALA A 61 -5.55 -10.06 -25.06
N LEU A 62 -6.00 -8.82 -24.86
CA LEU A 62 -5.12 -7.70 -24.53
C LEU A 62 -4.47 -7.88 -23.16
N LEU A 63 -5.23 -8.30 -22.14
CA LEU A 63 -4.69 -8.61 -20.80
C LEU A 63 -3.74 -9.81 -20.81
N GLY A 64 -3.81 -10.69 -21.82
CA GLY A 64 -2.84 -11.76 -22.01
C GLY A 64 -1.45 -11.28 -22.44
N ILE A 65 -1.34 -10.05 -22.96
CA ILE A 65 -0.06 -9.46 -23.35
C ILE A 65 0.52 -8.76 -22.12
N LEU A 66 1.56 -9.35 -21.52
CA LEU A 66 2.14 -8.91 -20.24
C LEU A 66 2.40 -7.39 -20.17
N ALA A 67 3.01 -6.81 -21.20
CA ALA A 67 3.31 -5.38 -21.23
C ALA A 67 2.04 -4.50 -21.24
N ILE A 68 1.00 -4.93 -21.96
CA ILE A 68 -0.29 -4.22 -22.01
C ILE A 68 -1.01 -4.39 -20.68
N ASN A 69 -1.01 -5.59 -20.11
CA ASN A 69 -1.59 -5.86 -18.79
C ASN A 69 -0.94 -5.00 -17.70
N ALA A 70 0.40 -4.99 -17.64
CA ALA A 70 1.13 -4.18 -16.67
C ALA A 70 0.79 -2.70 -16.79
N LEU A 71 0.78 -2.16 -18.02
CA LEU A 71 0.44 -0.77 -18.28
C LEU A 71 -1.00 -0.44 -17.86
N LEU A 72 -1.97 -1.28 -18.24
CA LEU A 72 -3.38 -1.06 -17.92
C LEU A 72 -3.66 -1.17 -16.43
N VAL A 73 -3.18 -2.23 -15.77
CA VAL A 73 -3.35 -2.44 -14.33
C VAL A 73 -2.68 -1.32 -13.56
N GLY A 74 -1.44 -0.97 -13.89
CA GLY A 74 -0.69 0.06 -13.19
C GLY A 74 -1.28 1.46 -13.38
N LEU A 75 -1.67 1.84 -14.62
CA LEU A 75 -2.34 3.12 -14.86
C LEU A 75 -3.70 3.19 -14.17
N ALA A 76 -4.47 2.09 -14.20
CA ALA A 76 -5.76 2.04 -13.52
C ALA A 76 -5.57 2.18 -12.01
N ALA A 77 -4.63 1.45 -11.40
CA ALA A 77 -4.30 1.56 -9.98
C ALA A 77 -3.91 3.00 -9.62
N GLY A 78 -2.87 3.52 -10.27
CA GLY A 78 -2.34 4.84 -9.95
C GLY A 78 -3.33 5.97 -10.22
N PHE A 79 -4.09 5.94 -11.31
CA PHE A 79 -5.05 7.00 -11.59
C PHE A 79 -6.28 6.93 -10.68
N VAL A 80 -6.87 5.75 -10.52
CA VAL A 80 -8.12 5.59 -9.78
C VAL A 80 -7.90 5.79 -8.27
N GLU A 81 -6.85 5.19 -7.70
CA GLU A 81 -6.59 5.31 -6.26
C GLU A 81 -6.25 6.74 -5.86
N GLU A 82 -5.37 7.41 -6.61
CA GLU A 82 -4.95 8.77 -6.30
C GLU A 82 -6.07 9.79 -6.52
N THR A 83 -6.90 9.59 -7.55
CA THR A 83 -8.10 10.44 -7.78
C THR A 83 -9.13 10.23 -6.66
N THR A 84 -9.34 8.99 -6.23
CA THR A 84 -10.26 8.70 -5.13
C THR A 84 -9.73 9.28 -3.81
N ARG A 85 -8.42 9.25 -3.60
CA ARG A 85 -7.76 9.91 -2.47
C ARG A 85 -7.91 11.43 -2.49
N LEU A 86 -7.77 12.05 -3.66
CA LEU A 86 -8.05 13.47 -3.85
C LEU A 86 -9.48 13.82 -3.43
N PHE A 87 -10.46 13.03 -3.90
CA PHE A 87 -11.86 13.18 -3.49
C PHE A 87 -12.07 12.90 -1.99
N GLY A 88 -11.31 11.97 -1.41
CA GLY A 88 -11.25 11.75 0.04
C GLY A 88 -10.92 13.02 0.80
N TYR A 89 -9.84 13.72 0.41
CA TYR A 89 -9.49 15.01 1.00
C TYR A 89 -10.55 16.09 0.74
N GLN A 90 -11.07 16.18 -0.49
CA GLN A 90 -12.04 17.21 -0.87
C GLN A 90 -13.41 17.04 -0.21
N TYR A 91 -13.86 15.81 0.04
CA TYR A 91 -15.24 15.55 0.49
C TYR A 91 -15.34 14.97 1.89
N LEU A 92 -14.44 14.06 2.28
CA LEU A 92 -14.53 13.32 3.54
C LEU A 92 -13.59 13.88 4.62
N ALA A 93 -12.46 14.45 4.22
CA ALA A 93 -11.39 14.89 5.12
C ALA A 93 -10.98 16.36 4.89
N ARG A 94 -11.98 17.23 4.66
CA ARG A 94 -11.82 18.66 4.27
C ARG A 94 -10.93 19.49 5.19
N SER A 95 -10.84 19.13 6.46
CA SER A 95 -10.03 19.82 7.47
C SER A 95 -8.58 19.33 7.54
N THR A 96 -8.18 18.41 6.66
CA THR A 96 -6.81 17.90 6.59
C THR A 96 -5.91 18.96 5.98
N VAL A 97 -4.99 19.48 6.79
CA VAL A 97 -4.04 20.52 6.38
C VAL A 97 -2.61 20.24 6.82
N THR A 98 -2.39 19.15 7.57
CA THR A 98 -1.08 18.79 8.11
C THR A 98 -0.59 17.45 7.59
N LYS A 99 0.73 17.29 7.57
CA LYS A 99 1.36 16.02 7.19
C LYS A 99 0.90 14.84 8.06
N PRO A 100 0.88 14.90 9.40
CA PRO A 100 0.41 13.78 10.22
C PRO A 100 -1.03 13.33 9.88
N GLN A 101 -1.92 14.27 9.54
CA GLN A 101 -3.28 13.94 9.09
C GLN A 101 -3.24 13.18 7.75
N ALA A 102 -2.40 13.59 6.81
CA ALA A 102 -2.19 12.86 5.56
C ALA A 102 -1.66 11.44 5.80
N LEU A 103 -0.72 11.29 6.74
CA LEU A 103 -0.19 9.98 7.13
C LEU A 103 -1.29 9.07 7.68
N MET A 104 -2.22 9.60 8.49
CA MET A 104 -3.33 8.80 9.00
C MET A 104 -4.25 8.29 7.87
N VAL A 105 -4.50 9.11 6.83
CA VAL A 105 -5.26 8.71 5.63
C VAL A 105 -4.49 7.65 4.82
N GLY A 106 -3.18 7.85 4.61
CA GLY A 106 -2.35 6.89 3.88
C GLY A 106 -2.19 5.56 4.61
N LEU A 107 -2.17 5.59 5.94
CA LEU A 107 -2.17 4.40 6.76
C LEU A 107 -3.45 3.57 6.59
N GLY A 108 -4.59 4.25 6.34
CA GLY A 108 -5.86 3.59 6.04
C GLY A 108 -5.85 2.86 4.70
N HIS A 109 -5.17 3.40 3.68
CA HIS A 109 -4.95 2.69 2.40
C HIS A 109 -4.02 1.50 2.61
N ALA A 110 -2.90 1.73 3.29
CA ALA A 110 -1.90 0.69 3.56
C ALA A 110 -2.49 -0.49 4.36
N LEU A 111 -3.48 -0.24 5.23
CA LEU A 111 -4.15 -1.31 5.99
C LEU A 111 -4.65 -2.41 5.06
N SER A 112 -5.34 -2.06 3.99
CA SER A 112 -5.92 -3.03 3.07
C SER A 112 -4.85 -3.89 2.39
N ASP A 113 -3.74 -3.27 1.99
CA ASP A 113 -2.64 -3.97 1.32
C ASP A 113 -1.82 -4.86 2.26
N VAL A 114 -1.77 -4.55 3.56
CA VAL A 114 -1.10 -5.42 4.55
C VAL A 114 -2.01 -6.54 5.06
N MET A 115 -3.33 -6.36 4.98
CA MET A 115 -4.29 -7.34 5.48
C MET A 115 -4.19 -8.67 4.72
N TYR A 116 -4.16 -8.63 3.39
CA TYR A 116 -4.05 -9.85 2.57
C TYR A 116 -2.77 -10.67 2.86
N PRO A 117 -1.55 -10.12 2.70
CA PRO A 117 -0.33 -10.88 2.95
C PRO A 117 -0.16 -11.23 4.43
N GLY A 118 -0.66 -10.41 5.36
CA GLY A 118 -0.66 -10.72 6.79
C GLY A 118 -1.54 -11.93 7.13
N LEU A 119 -2.77 -11.97 6.63
CA LEU A 119 -3.68 -13.10 6.81
C LEU A 119 -3.18 -14.36 6.10
N LEU A 120 -2.58 -14.22 4.92
CA LEU A 120 -1.98 -15.33 4.19
C LEU A 120 -0.82 -15.96 4.97
N ALA A 121 0.09 -15.15 5.51
CA ALA A 121 1.19 -15.62 6.35
C ALA A 121 0.68 -16.34 7.62
N ILE A 122 -0.35 -15.80 8.29
CA ILE A 122 -1.00 -16.47 9.42
C ILE A 122 -1.61 -17.81 9.00
N GLY A 123 -2.32 -17.85 7.86
CA GLY A 123 -2.94 -19.07 7.35
C GLY A 123 -1.92 -20.16 7.04
N ILE A 124 -0.81 -19.81 6.40
CA ILE A 124 0.30 -20.74 6.10
C ILE A 124 0.96 -21.20 7.40
N ALA A 125 1.17 -20.30 8.36
CA ALA A 125 1.72 -20.64 9.68
C ALA A 125 0.87 -21.71 10.39
N LEU A 126 -0.45 -21.51 10.43
CA LEU A 126 -1.37 -22.45 11.08
C LEU A 126 -1.34 -23.83 10.40
N ARG A 127 -1.28 -23.88 9.06
CA ARG A 127 -1.12 -25.14 8.31
C ARG A 127 0.20 -25.85 8.64
N MET A 128 1.28 -25.10 8.82
CA MET A 128 2.58 -25.67 9.20
C MET A 128 2.59 -26.29 10.61
N PHE A 129 1.66 -25.92 11.49
CA PHE A 129 1.48 -26.58 12.79
C PHE A 129 0.68 -27.88 12.70
N THR A 130 -0.23 -28.00 11.72
CA THR A 130 -1.09 -29.17 11.55
C THR A 130 -0.46 -30.25 10.66
N ASP A 131 0.32 -29.86 9.64
CA ASP A 131 0.92 -30.79 8.66
C ASP A 131 2.26 -31.38 9.14
N ALA A 132 2.25 -32.07 10.28
CA ALA A 132 3.45 -32.64 10.91
C ALA A 132 4.19 -33.71 10.07
N GLY A 133 3.62 -34.17 8.96
CA GLY A 133 4.15 -35.29 8.15
C GLY A 133 4.72 -34.93 6.77
N SER A 134 4.47 -33.73 6.22
CA SER A 134 4.93 -33.35 4.87
C SER A 134 6.02 -32.28 4.95
N THR A 135 7.29 -32.71 4.92
CA THR A 135 8.47 -31.81 4.89
C THR A 135 8.86 -31.39 3.48
N ALA A 136 8.28 -31.99 2.44
CA ALA A 136 8.54 -31.65 1.06
C ALA A 136 8.19 -30.18 0.81
N ASP A 137 9.22 -29.40 0.45
CA ASP A 137 9.17 -27.97 0.12
C ASP A 137 8.70 -27.01 1.25
N ALA A 138 8.89 -27.40 2.52
CA ALA A 138 8.59 -26.50 3.64
C ALA A 138 9.34 -25.16 3.58
N GLY A 139 10.61 -25.20 3.15
CA GLY A 139 11.46 -24.03 3.03
C GLY A 139 11.01 -23.08 1.91
N GLY A 140 10.60 -23.62 0.76
CA GLY A 140 10.08 -22.81 -0.36
C GLY A 140 8.81 -22.08 0.03
N LYS A 141 7.82 -22.80 0.58
CA LYS A 141 6.56 -22.21 1.08
C LYS A 141 6.80 -21.13 2.13
N PHE A 142 7.72 -21.37 3.07
CA PHE A 142 8.11 -20.37 4.06
C PHE A 142 8.73 -19.13 3.39
N SER A 143 9.69 -19.33 2.48
CA SER A 143 10.40 -18.27 1.77
C SER A 143 9.43 -17.35 1.00
N THR A 144 8.51 -17.94 0.23
CA THR A 144 7.51 -17.19 -0.53
C THR A 144 6.57 -16.41 0.40
N ALA A 145 6.02 -17.06 1.43
CA ALA A 145 5.12 -16.40 2.39
C ALA A 145 5.82 -15.25 3.15
N ALA A 146 7.08 -15.44 3.52
CA ALA A 146 7.88 -14.40 4.18
C ALA A 146 8.16 -13.22 3.24
N ALA A 147 8.49 -13.50 1.98
CA ALA A 147 8.71 -12.48 0.96
C ALA A 147 7.42 -11.68 0.70
N GLU A 148 6.27 -12.32 0.59
CA GLU A 148 4.96 -11.67 0.41
C GLU A 148 4.56 -10.82 1.63
N ALA A 149 4.75 -11.34 2.85
CA ALA A 149 4.51 -10.60 4.07
C ALA A 149 5.38 -9.33 4.13
N LEU A 150 6.68 -9.46 3.88
CA LEU A 150 7.59 -8.31 3.84
C LEU A 150 7.23 -7.34 2.72
N SER A 151 6.87 -7.85 1.54
CA SER A 151 6.40 -7.09 0.38
C SER A 151 5.19 -6.23 0.72
N GLY A 152 4.22 -6.77 1.47
CA GLY A 152 3.08 -6.00 1.98
C GLY A 152 3.48 -4.89 2.96
N MET A 153 4.38 -5.17 3.91
CA MET A 153 4.88 -4.17 4.87
C MET A 153 5.48 -2.96 4.17
N LEU A 154 6.22 -3.21 3.08
CA LEU A 154 6.96 -2.20 2.33
C LEU A 154 6.04 -1.25 1.54
N LEU A 155 4.75 -1.56 1.40
CA LEU A 155 3.76 -0.65 0.81
C LEU A 155 3.32 0.46 1.80
N ILE A 156 3.52 0.27 3.12
CA ILE A 156 3.11 1.27 4.11
C ILE A 156 3.78 2.63 3.83
N PRO A 157 5.12 2.75 3.73
CA PRO A 157 5.76 4.05 3.47
C PRO A 157 5.32 4.67 2.13
N MET A 158 5.01 3.85 1.13
CA MET A 158 4.52 4.31 -0.17
C MET A 158 3.17 5.02 -0.04
N HIS A 159 2.17 4.38 0.55
CA HIS A 159 0.84 4.99 0.72
C HIS A 159 0.84 6.21 1.64
N LEU A 160 1.70 6.20 2.66
CA LEU A 160 1.95 7.37 3.49
C LEU A 160 2.50 8.55 2.67
N ALA A 161 3.49 8.30 1.80
CA ALA A 161 4.08 9.32 0.94
C ALA A 161 3.11 9.83 -0.13
N LEU A 162 2.38 8.92 -0.79
CA LEU A 162 1.40 9.28 -1.81
C LEU A 162 0.26 10.11 -1.22
N SER A 163 -0.20 9.78 -0.01
CA SER A 163 -1.19 10.60 0.69
C SER A 163 -0.66 12.00 1.01
N TRP A 164 0.60 12.11 1.42
CA TRP A 164 1.24 13.41 1.62
C TRP A 164 1.38 14.22 0.32
N LEU A 165 1.70 13.56 -0.80
CA LEU A 165 1.77 14.17 -2.13
C LEU A 165 0.41 14.67 -2.60
N VAL A 166 -0.65 13.85 -2.52
CA VAL A 166 -2.00 14.28 -2.94
C VAL A 166 -2.48 15.46 -2.09
N LEU A 167 -2.19 15.49 -0.79
CA LEU A 167 -2.53 16.65 0.04
C LEU A 167 -1.85 17.95 -0.45
N GLN A 168 -0.68 17.87 -1.09
CA GLN A 168 -0.01 19.05 -1.64
C GLN A 168 -0.85 19.77 -2.71
N VAL A 169 -1.75 19.07 -3.40
CA VAL A 169 -2.66 19.70 -4.37
C VAL A 169 -3.44 20.84 -3.71
N PHE A 170 -3.92 20.62 -2.49
CA PHE A 170 -4.68 21.60 -1.73
C PHE A 170 -3.79 22.62 -1.02
N LEU A 171 -2.68 22.15 -0.43
CA LEU A 171 -1.79 23.05 0.33
C LEU A 171 -1.05 24.05 -0.58
N ARG A 172 -0.75 23.66 -1.82
CA ARG A 172 0.00 24.48 -2.79
C ARG A 172 -0.88 25.05 -3.90
N GLY A 173 -2.10 24.53 -4.08
CA GLY A 173 -3.00 24.92 -5.17
C GLY A 173 -2.54 24.43 -6.55
N GLU A 174 -1.70 23.39 -6.60
CA GLU A 174 -1.06 22.90 -7.83
C GLU A 174 -1.47 21.45 -8.11
N VAL A 175 -2.24 21.23 -9.18
CA VAL A 175 -2.68 19.87 -9.59
C VAL A 175 -1.51 18.96 -9.98
N TYR A 176 -0.34 19.52 -10.30
CA TYR A 176 0.87 18.77 -10.62
C TYR A 176 1.21 17.69 -9.58
N TRP A 177 0.98 17.97 -8.29
CA TRP A 177 1.25 17.00 -7.22
C TRP A 177 0.39 15.73 -7.30
N LEU A 178 -0.81 15.81 -7.88
CA LEU A 178 -1.62 14.62 -8.18
C LEU A 178 -0.93 13.76 -9.24
N PHE A 179 -0.44 14.38 -10.32
CA PHE A 179 0.25 13.64 -11.38
C PHE A 179 1.54 12.99 -10.89
N VAL A 180 2.27 13.62 -9.97
CA VAL A 180 3.42 12.99 -9.30
C VAL A 180 2.99 11.76 -8.51
N ALA A 181 1.92 11.84 -7.74
CA ALA A 181 1.40 10.68 -6.99
C ALA A 181 0.93 9.56 -7.94
N VAL A 182 0.15 9.89 -8.97
CA VAL A 182 -0.32 8.94 -10.00
C VAL A 182 0.86 8.26 -10.68
N PHE A 183 1.89 9.01 -11.07
CA PHE A 183 3.07 8.47 -11.73
C PHE A 183 3.85 7.50 -10.84
N LEU A 184 4.09 7.88 -9.58
CA LEU A 184 4.81 7.03 -8.62
C LEU A 184 4.06 5.74 -8.33
N HIS A 185 2.75 5.84 -8.12
CA HIS A 185 1.90 4.69 -7.87
C HIS A 185 1.83 3.78 -9.12
N THR A 186 1.54 4.36 -10.28
CA THR A 186 1.52 3.62 -11.56
C THR A 186 2.82 2.86 -11.78
N THR A 187 3.98 3.50 -11.53
CA THR A 187 5.29 2.87 -11.70
C THR A 187 5.47 1.69 -10.75
N ALA A 188 5.03 1.83 -9.48
CA ALA A 188 5.09 0.76 -8.50
C ALA A 188 4.32 -0.49 -8.98
N GLU A 189 3.12 -0.30 -9.51
CA GLU A 189 2.21 -1.37 -9.92
C GLU A 189 2.56 -1.97 -11.29
N ILE A 190 2.98 -1.15 -12.27
CA ILE A 190 3.51 -1.67 -13.55
C ILE A 190 4.63 -2.67 -13.28
N MET A 191 5.60 -2.27 -12.46
CA MET A 191 6.74 -3.11 -12.14
C MET A 191 6.33 -4.34 -11.32
N ALA A 192 5.33 -4.21 -10.43
CA ALA A 192 4.80 -5.35 -9.69
C ALA A 192 4.20 -6.42 -10.62
N VAL A 193 3.52 -6.01 -11.70
CA VAL A 193 2.97 -6.93 -12.71
C VAL A 193 4.03 -7.50 -13.65
N LEU A 194 5.06 -6.70 -14.01
CA LEU A 194 6.14 -7.15 -14.88
C LEU A 194 7.09 -8.15 -14.19
N ILE A 195 7.19 -8.09 -12.86
CA ILE A 195 7.94 -9.08 -12.08
C ILE A 195 7.12 -10.36 -12.03
N ASP A 196 7.74 -11.47 -12.44
CA ASP A 196 7.14 -12.80 -12.42
C ASP A 196 6.53 -13.11 -11.04
N PRO A 197 5.25 -13.57 -10.96
CA PRO A 197 4.62 -13.99 -9.71
C PRO A 197 5.43 -15.00 -8.89
N ASP A 198 6.23 -15.85 -9.54
CA ASP A 198 7.08 -16.83 -8.85
C ASP A 198 8.36 -16.20 -8.25
N SER A 199 8.66 -14.95 -8.61
CA SER A 199 9.84 -14.20 -8.16
C SER A 199 9.53 -13.29 -6.95
N ALA A 200 8.92 -13.85 -5.90
CA ALA A 200 8.47 -13.09 -4.73
C ALA A 200 9.55 -12.18 -4.13
N TRP A 201 10.80 -12.64 -4.03
CA TRP A 201 11.91 -11.83 -3.51
C TRP A 201 12.31 -10.67 -4.41
N LEU A 202 12.19 -10.81 -5.74
CA LEU A 202 12.44 -9.72 -6.67
C LEU A 202 11.36 -8.64 -6.51
N LEU A 203 10.10 -9.04 -6.33
CA LEU A 203 9.01 -8.12 -6.01
C LEU A 203 9.24 -7.41 -4.67
N THR A 204 9.66 -8.15 -3.64
CA THR A 204 10.02 -7.58 -2.33
C THR A 204 11.15 -6.56 -2.46
N LEU A 205 12.19 -6.86 -3.24
CA LEU A 205 13.29 -5.94 -3.50
C LEU A 205 12.81 -4.66 -4.19
N TRP A 206 11.97 -4.79 -5.22
CA TRP A 206 11.36 -3.65 -5.90
C TRP A 206 10.55 -2.77 -4.93
N ARG A 207 9.68 -3.39 -4.12
CA ARG A 207 8.91 -2.65 -3.10
C ARG A 207 9.79 -2.04 -2.03
N ALA A 208 10.95 -2.63 -1.71
CA ALA A 208 11.91 -2.03 -0.79
C ALA A 208 12.53 -0.75 -1.38
N LEU A 209 12.85 -0.75 -2.67
CA LEU A 209 13.32 0.46 -3.37
C LEU A 209 12.24 1.56 -3.37
N MET A 210 10.98 1.19 -3.64
CA MET A 210 9.84 2.12 -3.58
C MET A 210 9.62 2.65 -2.17
N ALA A 211 9.74 1.81 -1.13
CA ALA A 211 9.64 2.21 0.26
C ALA A 211 10.73 3.22 0.64
N LEU A 212 11.99 2.96 0.25
CA LEU A 212 13.12 3.87 0.49
C LEU A 212 12.92 5.22 -0.22
N PHE A 213 12.49 5.20 -1.48
CA PHE A 213 12.15 6.43 -2.21
C PHE A 213 11.03 7.20 -1.50
N SER A 214 9.98 6.50 -1.07
CA SER A 214 8.83 7.08 -0.38
C SER A 214 9.20 7.66 0.99
N LEU A 215 10.09 7.02 1.73
CA LEU A 215 10.70 7.60 2.94
C LEU A 215 11.50 8.86 2.59
N GLY A 216 12.23 8.88 1.48
CA GLY A 216 12.89 10.08 0.96
C GLY A 216 11.92 11.22 0.73
N VAL A 217 10.77 10.96 0.09
CA VAL A 217 9.68 11.95 -0.09
C VAL A 217 9.16 12.42 1.26
N LEU A 218 8.85 11.50 2.17
CA LEU A 218 8.36 11.83 3.50
C LEU A 218 9.37 12.68 4.27
N LEU A 219 10.66 12.41 4.19
CA LEU A 219 11.67 13.15 4.96
C LEU A 219 11.98 14.52 4.35
N ARG A 220 11.93 14.67 3.03
CA ARG A 220 12.38 15.88 2.33
C ARG A 220 11.27 16.82 1.89
N LEU A 221 10.05 16.33 1.69
CA LEU A 221 8.95 17.17 1.24
C LEU A 221 8.35 17.94 2.42
N GLU A 222 8.79 19.18 2.57
CA GLU A 222 8.28 20.12 3.56
C GLU A 222 6.88 20.64 3.19
N PRO A 223 6.04 21.01 4.18
CA PRO A 223 4.82 21.77 3.91
C PRO A 223 5.16 23.10 3.21
N PRO A 224 4.25 23.66 2.41
CA PRO A 224 4.47 24.97 1.81
C PRO A 224 4.72 26.02 2.91
N ARG A 225 5.70 26.88 2.67
CA ARG A 225 5.92 28.05 3.52
C ARG A 225 4.72 28.98 3.32
N LEU A 226 4.08 29.38 4.42
CA LEU A 226 3.04 30.40 4.38
C LEU A 226 3.67 31.63 3.69
N LYS A 227 3.05 32.12 2.62
CA LYS A 227 3.40 33.44 2.10
C LYS A 227 2.96 34.43 3.19
N GLU A 228 3.92 35.11 3.80
CA GLU A 228 3.59 36.25 4.65
C GLU A 228 2.78 37.25 3.79
N PRO A 229 1.68 37.79 4.33
CA PRO A 229 0.78 38.68 3.59
C PRO A 229 1.44 39.99 3.17
#